data_AF-A0A377UZ50-F1
#
_entry.id   AF-A0A377UZ50-F1
#
_cell.length_a   1.000
_cell.length_b   1.000
_cell.length_c   1.000
_cell.angle_alpha   90.00
_cell.angle_beta   90.00
_cell.angle_gamma   90.00
#
_symmetry.space_group_name_H-M   'P 1'
#
loop_
_entity.id
_entity.type
_entity.pdbx_description
1 polymer ?
#
loop_
_entity_poly.entity_id
_entity_poly.type
_entity_poly.pdbx_seq_one_letter_code
_entity_poly.pdbx_strand_id
1 'polypeptide(L)'
;MALVIEFTCDLPNGVHARPASLVETLCNRFSSAIEWRNLRRGTGGNAKSALAIIGSNTLKGDACQLLISGEDEAEAFAAITAFMRDEFPHCDAPLPAAPTLDVQPVPESLSRLNPTLFHAHPVCAGSAGGTLVHLKSRDLHELGELPVAVSPEQEQAALDNGLRLLVKDIELRLLDNDGTASAILEAHRSLATDASLRQHLLGGILTGLSCAQAIVATGDHFCAQFRDSGNSYLQERVLDVRDVCFQLLQHIYGEARFPAPGQLREAAICLADELTPASFWNWIKRISKDCCCAAAAPPRIP
;
A
#
# COMPACT_ATOMS: atom_id res chain seq x y z
N MET A 1 -8.06 34.72 -6.78
CA MET A 1 -8.58 34.20 -5.50
C MET A 1 -8.71 32.71 -5.69
N ALA A 2 -8.24 31.88 -4.76
CA ALA A 2 -8.38 30.43 -4.89
C ALA A 2 -9.87 30.04 -5.02
N LEU A 3 -10.17 29.11 -5.92
CA LEU A 3 -11.51 28.53 -6.05
C LEU A 3 -11.70 27.50 -4.93
N VAL A 4 -12.88 27.45 -4.35
CA VAL A 4 -13.17 26.58 -3.19
C VAL A 4 -14.35 25.68 -3.49
N ILE A 5 -14.15 24.37 -3.33
CA ILE A 5 -15.21 23.37 -3.37
C ILE A 5 -15.50 22.95 -1.92
N GLU A 6 -16.74 23.11 -1.48
CA GLU A 6 -17.19 22.65 -0.16
C GLU A 6 -17.99 21.37 -0.30
N PHE A 7 -17.77 20.41 0.58
CA PHE A 7 -18.54 19.16 0.61
C PHE A 7 -18.60 18.57 2.02
N THR A 8 -19.56 17.68 2.24
CA THR A 8 -19.61 16.82 3.44
C THR A 8 -19.20 15.42 3.02
N CYS A 9 -18.32 14.77 3.77
CA CYS A 9 -17.91 13.41 3.45
C CYS A 9 -19.03 12.42 3.80
N ASP A 10 -19.68 11.82 2.80
CA ASP A 10 -20.75 10.84 3.01
C ASP A 10 -20.28 9.37 2.98
N LEU A 11 -18.98 9.15 2.76
CA LEU A 11 -18.39 7.81 2.69
C LEU A 11 -18.54 7.07 4.03
N PRO A 12 -19.15 5.87 4.05
CA PRO A 12 -19.36 5.08 5.27
C PRO A 12 -18.14 4.93 6.17
N ASN A 13 -16.97 4.69 5.57
CA ASN A 13 -15.69 4.45 6.23
C ASN A 13 -14.76 5.68 6.15
N GLY A 14 -15.28 6.84 5.76
CA GLY A 14 -14.48 8.06 5.56
C GLY A 14 -13.55 7.99 4.34
N VAL A 15 -12.59 8.91 4.28
CA VAL A 15 -11.63 8.98 3.17
C VAL A 15 -10.40 8.15 3.51
N HIS A 16 -10.52 6.85 3.30
CA HIS A 16 -9.41 5.90 3.38
C HIS A 16 -8.64 5.85 2.04
N ALA A 17 -7.79 4.84 1.87
CA ALA A 17 -6.87 4.79 0.73
C ALA A 17 -7.52 4.78 -0.66
N ARG A 18 -8.62 4.05 -0.87
CA ARG A 18 -9.26 3.99 -2.20
C ARG A 18 -9.83 5.35 -2.63
N PRO A 19 -10.71 6.01 -1.87
CA PRO A 19 -11.19 7.35 -2.24
C PRO A 19 -10.05 8.36 -2.30
N ALA A 20 -9.05 8.28 -1.40
CA ALA A 20 -7.89 9.16 -1.43
C ALA A 20 -7.08 9.01 -2.73
N SER A 21 -6.77 7.79 -3.18
CA SER A 21 -6.05 7.55 -4.43
C SER A 21 -6.83 7.99 -5.67
N LEU A 22 -8.16 7.87 -5.66
CA LEU A 22 -8.99 8.37 -6.77
C LEU A 22 -8.99 9.90 -6.85
N VAL A 23 -9.12 10.58 -5.70
CA VAL A 23 -8.98 12.04 -5.60
C VAL A 23 -7.57 12.47 -6.06
N GLU A 24 -6.53 11.81 -5.56
CA GLU A 24 -5.14 12.06 -5.90
C GLU A 24 -4.87 11.90 -7.40
N THR A 25 -5.34 10.80 -8.00
CA THR A 25 -5.23 10.51 -9.44
C THR A 25 -5.88 11.61 -10.29
N LEU A 26 -7.05 12.10 -9.88
CA LEU A 26 -7.71 13.20 -10.57
C LEU A 26 -6.92 14.51 -10.40
N CYS A 27 -6.51 14.83 -9.18
CA CYS A 27 -5.79 16.06 -8.86
C CYS A 27 -4.43 16.15 -9.56
N ASN A 28 -3.74 15.02 -9.77
CA ASN A 28 -2.46 14.94 -10.46
C ASN A 28 -2.54 15.22 -11.99
N ARG A 29 -3.74 15.37 -12.56
CA ARG A 29 -3.92 15.78 -13.97
C ARG A 29 -3.72 17.28 -14.18
N PHE A 30 -3.77 18.07 -13.11
CA PHE A 30 -3.72 19.53 -13.16
C PHE A 30 -2.38 20.04 -12.65
N SER A 31 -1.96 21.22 -13.13
CA SER A 31 -0.78 21.93 -12.65
C SER A 31 -1.06 22.70 -11.36
N SER A 32 -2.31 23.16 -11.17
CA SER A 32 -2.75 23.91 -10.00
C SER A 32 -2.43 23.23 -8.67
N ALA A 33 -2.11 24.04 -7.66
CA ALA A 33 -2.07 23.58 -6.28
C ALA A 33 -3.49 23.30 -5.81
N ILE A 34 -3.70 22.12 -5.23
CA ILE A 34 -4.99 21.67 -4.72
C ILE A 34 -4.78 21.22 -3.28
N GLU A 35 -5.45 21.88 -2.33
CA GLU A 35 -5.32 21.61 -0.91
C GLU A 35 -6.62 21.00 -0.38
N TRP A 36 -6.52 19.81 0.22
CA TRP A 36 -7.60 19.16 0.94
C TRP A 36 -7.62 19.62 2.39
N ARG A 37 -8.79 20.02 2.91
CA ARG A 37 -8.98 20.42 4.31
C ARG A 37 -10.18 19.73 4.95
N ASN A 38 -9.94 19.09 6.09
CA ASN A 38 -10.98 18.65 7.01
C ASN A 38 -11.22 19.73 8.07
N LEU A 39 -12.42 20.33 8.06
CA LEU A 39 -12.75 21.45 8.94
C LEU A 39 -12.98 21.04 10.40
N ARG A 40 -13.25 19.75 10.67
CA ARG A 40 -13.45 19.26 12.05
C ARG A 40 -12.18 19.36 12.88
N ARG A 41 -11.03 19.02 12.29
CA ARG A 41 -9.73 19.00 12.97
C ARG A 41 -8.78 20.11 12.52
N GLY A 42 -9.13 20.85 11.46
CA GLY A 42 -8.21 21.78 10.81
C GLY A 42 -7.01 21.08 10.17
N THR A 43 -7.12 19.78 9.93
CA THR A 43 -6.09 18.94 9.32
C THR A 43 -6.32 18.86 7.81
N GLY A 44 -5.27 18.62 7.05
CA GLY A 44 -5.34 18.66 5.60
C GLY A 44 -3.97 18.46 4.97
N GLY A 45 -3.91 18.66 3.67
CA GLY A 45 -2.66 18.63 2.93
C GLY A 45 -2.87 18.66 1.43
N ASN A 46 -1.80 18.39 0.69
CA ASN A 46 -1.83 18.38 -0.77
C ASN A 46 -2.79 17.29 -1.29
N ALA A 47 -3.84 17.67 -2.03
CA ALA A 47 -4.79 16.72 -2.59
C ALA A 47 -4.21 15.88 -3.73
N LYS A 48 -2.99 16.18 -4.19
CA LYS A 48 -2.17 15.33 -5.08
C LYS A 48 -1.36 14.28 -4.33
N SER A 49 -1.61 14.12 -3.03
CA SER A 49 -1.03 13.09 -2.19
C SER A 49 -2.15 12.32 -1.49
N ALA A 50 -2.26 11.04 -1.81
CA ALA A 50 -3.18 10.14 -1.13
C ALA A 50 -2.81 10.03 0.35
N LEU A 51 -1.50 10.03 0.68
CA LEU A 51 -1.01 10.01 2.06
C LEU A 51 -1.47 11.25 2.85
N ALA A 52 -1.39 12.43 2.24
CA ALA A 52 -1.84 13.68 2.88
C ALA A 52 -3.36 13.70 3.09
N ILE A 53 -4.13 13.24 2.10
CA ILE A 53 -5.59 13.13 2.22
C ILE A 53 -5.96 12.17 3.34
N ILE A 54 -5.35 10.99 3.41
CA ILE A 54 -5.61 10.03 4.49
C ILE A 54 -5.21 10.61 5.85
N GLY A 55 -4.05 11.28 5.91
CA GLY A 55 -3.56 11.98 7.09
C GLY A 55 -4.48 13.08 7.61
N SER A 56 -5.39 13.59 6.77
CA SER A 56 -6.42 14.55 7.20
C SER A 56 -7.49 13.92 8.12
N ASN A 57 -7.57 12.59 8.17
CA ASN A 57 -8.53 11.81 8.97
C ASN A 57 -9.98 12.27 8.76
N THR A 58 -10.38 12.44 7.49
CA THR A 58 -11.76 12.72 7.09
C THR A 58 -12.65 11.52 7.33
N LEU A 59 -13.61 11.67 8.24
CA LEU A 59 -14.63 10.67 8.55
C LEU A 59 -15.99 11.07 7.96
N LYS A 60 -16.92 10.13 7.96
CA LYS A 60 -18.31 10.38 7.58
C LYS A 60 -18.89 11.56 8.39
N GLY A 61 -19.55 12.48 7.69
CA GLY A 61 -20.18 13.67 8.24
C GLY A 61 -19.22 14.85 8.44
N ASP A 62 -17.92 14.70 8.17
CA ASP A 62 -16.99 15.81 8.28
C ASP A 62 -17.21 16.81 7.13
N ALA A 63 -17.36 18.08 7.49
CA ALA A 63 -17.31 19.18 6.53
C ALA A 63 -15.87 19.40 6.04
N CYS A 64 -15.71 19.49 4.73
CA CYS A 64 -14.41 19.56 4.08
C CYS A 64 -14.37 20.62 2.98
N GLN A 65 -13.16 21.04 2.62
CA GLN A 65 -12.90 21.98 1.54
C GLN A 65 -11.77 21.49 0.64
N LEU A 66 -11.88 21.78 -0.66
CA LEU A 66 -10.78 21.72 -1.62
C LEU A 66 -10.48 23.15 -2.09
N LEU A 67 -9.28 23.63 -1.83
CA LEU A 67 -8.80 24.94 -2.29
C LEU A 67 -7.93 24.75 -3.52
N ILE A 68 -8.27 25.42 -4.61
CA ILE A 68 -7.63 25.27 -5.90
C ILE A 68 -7.04 26.63 -6.31
N SER A 69 -5.74 26.64 -6.62
CA SER A 69 -5.06 27.84 -7.10
C SER A 69 -4.00 27.52 -8.13
N GLY A 70 -4.02 28.21 -9.27
CA GLY A 70 -3.03 28.01 -10.33
C GLY A 70 -3.55 28.37 -11.72
N GLU A 71 -2.73 28.08 -12.73
CA GLU A 71 -3.00 28.48 -14.13
C GLU A 71 -4.24 27.78 -14.72
N ASP A 72 -4.45 26.52 -14.36
CA ASP A 72 -5.58 25.68 -14.80
C ASP A 72 -6.67 25.52 -13.72
N GLU A 73 -6.76 26.46 -12.77
CA GLU A 73 -7.65 26.36 -11.60
C GLU A 73 -9.13 26.23 -11.98
N ALA A 74 -9.56 26.88 -13.07
CA ALA A 74 -10.94 26.81 -13.55
C ALA A 74 -11.30 25.43 -14.13
N GLU A 75 -10.38 24.81 -14.87
CA GLU A 75 -10.55 23.46 -15.42
C GLU A 75 -10.54 22.41 -14.31
N ALA A 76 -9.57 22.53 -13.39
CA ALA A 76 -9.47 21.69 -12.20
C ALA A 76 -10.75 21.79 -11.35
N PHE A 77 -11.24 23.01 -11.09
CA PHE A 77 -12.46 23.24 -10.33
C PHE A 77 -13.68 22.55 -10.97
N ALA A 78 -13.86 22.69 -12.28
CA ALA A 78 -14.99 22.08 -12.99
C ALA A 78 -14.94 20.54 -12.93
N ALA A 79 -13.77 19.95 -13.20
CA ALA A 79 -13.59 18.51 -13.19
C ALA A 79 -13.73 17.91 -11.79
N ILE A 80 -13.10 18.52 -10.78
CA ILE A 80 -13.16 18.05 -9.39
C ILE A 80 -14.58 18.23 -8.83
N THR A 81 -15.28 19.33 -9.14
CA THR A 81 -16.67 19.50 -8.72
C THR A 81 -17.58 18.40 -9.28
N ALA A 82 -17.41 18.04 -10.55
CA ALA A 82 -18.17 16.94 -11.16
C ALA A 82 -17.86 15.61 -10.47
N PHE A 83 -16.57 15.29 -10.27
CA PHE A 83 -16.15 14.07 -9.57
C PHE A 83 -16.72 14.00 -8.14
N MET A 84 -16.61 15.08 -7.36
CA MET A 84 -17.08 15.12 -5.97
C MET A 84 -18.60 14.91 -5.86
N ARG A 85 -19.36 15.30 -6.88
CA ARG A 85 -20.81 15.11 -6.94
C ARG A 85 -21.21 13.71 -7.43
N ASP A 86 -20.58 13.26 -8.51
CA ASP A 86 -21.10 12.13 -9.30
C ASP A 86 -20.37 10.81 -8.98
N GLU A 87 -19.08 10.86 -8.63
CA GLU A 87 -18.22 9.67 -8.48
C GLU A 87 -17.78 9.45 -7.03
N PHE A 88 -17.34 10.50 -6.34
CA PHE A 88 -16.79 10.41 -4.98
C PHE A 88 -17.70 9.65 -4.02
N PRO A 89 -19.04 9.88 -3.94
CA PRO A 89 -19.92 9.15 -3.02
C PRO A 89 -19.93 7.61 -3.19
N HIS A 90 -19.45 7.12 -4.34
CA HIS A 90 -19.43 5.71 -4.71
C HIS A 90 -18.04 5.07 -4.54
N CYS A 91 -17.04 5.83 -4.08
CA CYS A 91 -15.64 5.40 -3.99
C CYS A 91 -15.35 4.49 -2.78
N ASP A 92 -16.30 4.32 -1.86
CA ASP A 92 -16.22 3.46 -0.67
C ASP A 92 -17.22 2.30 -0.74
N ALA A 93 -17.44 1.78 -1.96
CA ALA A 93 -18.20 0.54 -2.12
C ALA A 93 -17.48 -0.60 -1.39
N PRO A 94 -18.17 -1.38 -0.54
CA PRO A 94 -17.56 -2.47 0.21
C PRO A 94 -16.86 -3.46 -0.72
N LEU A 95 -15.71 -4.00 -0.30
CA LEU A 95 -15.14 -5.16 -0.95
C LEU A 95 -16.16 -6.32 -0.89
N PRO A 96 -16.26 -7.15 -1.94
CA PRO A 96 -17.07 -8.36 -1.87
C PRO A 96 -16.69 -9.16 -0.62
N ALA A 97 -17.68 -9.55 0.19
CA ALA A 97 -17.42 -10.40 1.33
C ALA A 97 -16.75 -11.69 0.84
N ALA A 98 -15.61 -12.05 1.42
CA ALA A 98 -15.00 -13.35 1.16
C ALA A 98 -16.04 -14.43 1.52
N PRO A 99 -16.23 -15.45 0.67
CA PRO A 99 -17.15 -16.53 0.97
C PRO A 99 -16.75 -17.15 2.30
N THR A 100 -17.66 -17.17 3.27
CA THR A 100 -17.49 -17.96 4.49
C THR A 100 -17.49 -19.43 4.09
N LEU A 101 -16.30 -20.01 4.13
CA LEU A 101 -16.10 -21.43 3.91
C LEU A 101 -16.23 -22.14 5.25
N ASP A 102 -17.21 -23.04 5.36
CA ASP A 102 -17.39 -23.85 6.56
C ASP A 102 -16.16 -24.75 6.79
N VAL A 103 -15.66 -24.77 8.02
CA VAL A 103 -14.61 -25.69 8.42
C VAL A 103 -15.19 -27.11 8.41
N GLN A 104 -14.86 -27.87 7.37
CA GLN A 104 -15.25 -29.27 7.27
C GLN A 104 -14.51 -30.09 8.34
N PRO A 105 -15.19 -31.07 8.98
CA PRO A 105 -14.53 -31.96 9.93
C PRO A 105 -13.42 -32.76 9.23
N VAL A 106 -12.34 -33.06 9.95
CA VAL A 106 -11.24 -33.87 9.44
C VAL A 106 -11.78 -35.25 9.04
N PRO A 107 -11.55 -35.73 7.79
CA PRO A 107 -11.95 -37.06 7.36
C PRO A 107 -11.45 -38.14 8.32
N GLU A 108 -12.28 -39.13 8.61
CA GLU A 108 -11.98 -40.18 9.58
C GLU A 108 -10.68 -40.95 9.24
N SER A 109 -10.39 -41.12 7.96
CA SER A 109 -9.13 -41.72 7.47
C SER A 109 -7.88 -40.93 7.90
N LEU A 110 -7.96 -39.60 7.95
CA LEU A 110 -6.88 -38.73 8.44
C LEU A 110 -6.86 -38.69 9.96
N SER A 111 -8.02 -38.66 10.63
CA SER A 111 -8.09 -38.69 12.10
C SER A 111 -7.41 -39.92 12.69
N ARG A 112 -7.51 -41.08 12.03
CA ARG A 112 -6.85 -42.34 12.45
C ARG A 112 -5.32 -42.30 12.40
N LEU A 113 -4.72 -41.36 11.65
CA LEU A 113 -3.26 -41.17 11.61
C LEU A 113 -2.74 -40.36 12.82
N ASN A 114 -3.63 -39.91 13.70
CA ASN A 114 -3.34 -39.07 14.86
C ASN A 114 -2.45 -37.85 14.53
N PRO A 115 -2.83 -37.01 13.54
CA PRO A 115 -2.03 -35.87 13.13
C PRO A 115 -2.09 -34.72 14.17
N THR A 116 -1.05 -33.90 14.19
CA THR A 116 -1.13 -32.57 14.82
C THR A 116 -1.99 -31.66 13.94
N LEU A 117 -3.13 -31.21 14.45
CA LEU A 117 -4.09 -30.39 13.71
C LEU A 117 -4.03 -28.93 14.15
N PHE A 118 -3.99 -28.04 13.16
CA PHE A 118 -4.14 -26.60 13.34
C PHE A 118 -5.34 -26.13 12.52
N HIS A 119 -6.29 -25.47 13.16
CA HIS A 119 -7.46 -24.89 12.50
C HIS A 119 -7.19 -23.43 12.12
N ALA A 120 -7.56 -23.06 10.90
CA ALA A 120 -7.43 -21.70 10.37
C ALA A 120 -8.71 -21.31 9.62
N HIS A 121 -8.87 -20.02 9.33
CA HIS A 121 -9.97 -19.54 8.48
C HIS A 121 -9.62 -19.77 7.00
N PRO A 122 -10.38 -20.62 6.29
CA PRO A 122 -10.14 -20.85 4.87
C PRO A 122 -10.46 -19.62 4.02
N VAL A 123 -9.51 -19.21 3.18
CA VAL A 123 -9.66 -18.08 2.22
C VAL A 123 -10.00 -18.58 0.82
N CYS A 124 -9.54 -19.78 0.45
CA CYS A 124 -9.83 -20.45 -0.82
C CYS A 124 -10.04 -21.95 -0.58
N ALA A 125 -10.93 -22.57 -1.35
CA ALA A 125 -11.15 -24.01 -1.30
C ALA A 125 -10.00 -24.77 -1.99
N GLY A 126 -9.58 -25.89 -1.42
CA GLY A 126 -8.55 -26.75 -2.00
C GLY A 126 -7.77 -27.52 -0.94
N SER A 127 -6.93 -28.45 -1.39
CA SER A 127 -6.00 -29.21 -0.55
C SER A 127 -4.59 -29.12 -1.10
N ALA A 128 -3.63 -28.90 -0.21
CA ALA A 128 -2.22 -28.68 -0.53
C ALA A 128 -1.34 -29.63 0.28
N GLY A 129 -0.21 -30.07 -0.28
CA GLY A 129 0.82 -30.82 0.43
C GLY A 129 2.21 -30.32 0.04
N GLY A 130 3.11 -30.18 1.02
CA GLY A 130 4.46 -29.70 0.79
C GLY A 130 5.26 -29.49 2.09
N THR A 131 6.54 -29.16 1.95
CA THR A 131 7.40 -28.81 3.08
C THR A 131 6.90 -27.52 3.74
N LEU A 132 6.76 -27.51 5.06
CA LEU A 132 6.41 -26.28 5.78
C LEU A 132 7.60 -25.32 5.76
N VAL A 133 7.41 -24.14 5.16
CA VAL A 133 8.42 -23.08 5.07
C VAL A 133 7.91 -21.86 5.83
N HIS A 134 8.64 -21.46 6.87
CA HIS A 134 8.39 -20.21 7.56
C HIS A 134 9.01 -19.05 6.79
N LEU A 135 8.16 -18.14 6.36
CA LEU A 135 8.51 -16.92 5.67
C LEU A 135 8.51 -15.77 6.66
N LYS A 136 9.69 -15.20 6.88
CA LYS A 136 9.80 -13.99 7.69
C LYS A 136 9.11 -12.82 6.97
N SER A 137 8.21 -12.14 7.70
CA SER A 137 7.70 -10.83 7.28
C SER A 137 8.87 -9.85 7.13
N ARG A 138 8.80 -8.99 6.11
CA ARG A 138 9.85 -7.99 5.84
C ARG A 138 9.62 -6.78 6.71
N ASP A 139 10.22 -6.78 7.88
CA ASP A 139 10.31 -5.60 8.72
C ASP A 139 11.43 -4.68 8.19
N LEU A 140 11.11 -3.38 8.03
CA LEU A 140 12.09 -2.35 7.69
C LEU A 140 13.16 -2.18 8.79
N HIS A 141 12.91 -2.73 9.99
CA HIS A 141 13.85 -2.72 11.11
C HIS A 141 14.79 -3.94 11.13
N GLU A 142 14.51 -4.99 10.36
CA GLU A 142 15.36 -6.20 10.29
C GLU A 142 16.33 -6.18 9.08
N LEU A 143 16.73 -4.99 8.62
CA LEU A 143 17.59 -4.80 7.44
C LEU A 143 19.10 -4.89 7.73
N GLY A 144 19.48 -5.03 9.00
CA GLY A 144 20.87 -4.93 9.46
C GLY A 144 21.40 -3.49 9.43
N GLU A 145 22.72 -3.32 9.47
CA GLU A 145 23.34 -1.98 9.40
C GLU A 145 22.98 -1.30 8.08
N LEU A 146 22.35 -0.12 8.11
CA LEU A 146 21.96 0.59 6.88
C LEU A 146 23.17 1.28 6.22
N PRO A 147 23.19 1.41 4.87
CA PRO A 147 24.18 2.21 4.17
C PRO A 147 24.34 3.62 4.77
N VAL A 148 25.59 4.06 4.91
CA VAL A 148 25.94 5.40 5.40
C VAL A 148 25.70 6.43 4.31
N ALA A 149 25.30 7.64 4.71
CA ALA A 149 25.06 8.74 3.79
C ALA A 149 26.31 9.14 3.01
N VAL A 150 26.13 9.42 1.72
CA VAL A 150 27.10 10.13 0.88
C VAL A 150 26.70 11.61 0.76
N SER A 151 27.11 12.31 -0.31
CA SER A 151 26.69 13.72 -0.48
C SER A 151 25.17 13.82 -0.71
N PRO A 152 24.50 14.88 -0.22
CA PRO A 152 23.06 15.06 -0.42
C PRO A 152 22.64 15.02 -1.90
N GLU A 153 23.48 15.54 -2.80
CA GLU A 153 23.23 15.53 -4.25
C GLU A 153 23.27 14.11 -4.82
N GLN A 154 24.20 13.28 -4.35
CA GLN A 154 24.29 11.87 -4.75
C GLN A 154 23.10 11.07 -4.22
N GLU A 155 22.71 11.29 -2.97
CA GLU A 155 21.53 10.66 -2.37
C GLU A 155 20.25 11.07 -3.10
N GLN A 156 20.07 12.36 -3.40
CA GLN A 156 18.91 12.84 -4.16
C GLN A 156 18.86 12.23 -5.57
N ALA A 157 19.99 12.19 -6.28
CA ALA A 157 20.05 11.55 -7.59
C ALA A 157 19.74 10.04 -7.54
N ALA A 158 20.21 9.36 -6.50
CA ALA A 158 19.91 7.94 -6.28
C ALA A 158 18.43 7.72 -5.97
N LEU A 159 17.83 8.57 -5.13
CA LEU A 159 16.40 8.54 -4.82
C LEU A 159 15.55 8.78 -6.08
N ASP A 160 15.85 9.83 -6.84
CA ASP A 160 15.13 10.18 -8.08
C ASP A 160 15.19 9.04 -9.09
N ASN A 161 16.37 8.44 -9.27
CA ASN A 161 16.55 7.28 -10.13
C ASN A 161 15.79 6.05 -9.61
N GLY A 162 15.86 5.79 -8.30
CA GLY A 162 15.18 4.67 -7.66
C GLY A 162 13.65 4.73 -7.81
N LEU A 163 13.05 5.88 -7.52
CA LEU A 163 11.60 6.10 -7.70
C LEU A 163 11.19 5.94 -9.16
N ARG A 164 11.97 6.50 -10.09
CA ARG A 164 11.70 6.37 -11.54
C ARG A 164 11.74 4.91 -12.00
N LEU A 165 12.71 4.13 -11.52
CA LEU A 165 12.81 2.70 -11.86
C LEU A 165 11.67 1.89 -11.23
N LEU A 166 11.30 2.18 -9.98
CA LEU A 166 10.17 1.55 -9.29
C LEU A 166 8.85 1.77 -10.03
N VAL A 167 8.53 3.03 -10.35
CA VAL A 167 7.32 3.37 -11.08
C VAL A 167 7.27 2.66 -12.43
N LYS A 168 8.39 2.67 -13.18
CA LYS A 168 8.49 1.96 -14.46
C LYS A 168 8.25 0.46 -14.31
N ASP A 169 8.79 -0.18 -13.28
CA ASP A 169 8.58 -1.60 -13.02
C ASP A 169 7.11 -1.93 -12.70
N ILE A 170 6.46 -1.08 -11.89
CA ILE A 170 5.03 -1.22 -11.59
C ILE A 170 4.18 -1.04 -12.86
N GLU A 171 4.49 -0.04 -13.68
CA GLU A 171 3.79 0.21 -14.95
C GLU A 171 3.93 -0.94 -15.95
N LEU A 172 5.12 -1.56 -16.03
CA LEU A 172 5.31 -2.77 -16.84
C LEU A 172 4.46 -3.93 -16.31
N ARG A 173 4.41 -4.15 -14.99
CA ARG A 173 3.58 -5.20 -14.39
C ARG A 173 2.09 -4.96 -14.60
N LEU A 174 1.63 -3.71 -14.65
CA LEU A 174 0.24 -3.36 -14.93
C LEU A 174 -0.21 -3.79 -16.34
N LEU A 175 0.71 -3.90 -17.31
CA LEU A 175 0.36 -4.37 -18.66
C LEU A 175 0.02 -5.86 -18.71
N ASP A 176 0.59 -6.66 -17.80
CA ASP A 176 0.48 -8.12 -17.80
C ASP A 176 -0.60 -8.66 -16.83
N ASN A 177 -1.25 -7.79 -16.07
CA ASN A 177 -2.18 -8.18 -15.00
C ASN A 177 -3.52 -7.47 -15.14
N ASP A 178 -4.61 -8.20 -14.87
CA ASP A 178 -5.99 -7.69 -14.86
C ASP A 178 -6.68 -7.85 -13.48
N GLY A 179 -7.82 -7.19 -13.32
CA GLY A 179 -8.68 -7.32 -12.14
C GLY A 179 -8.03 -6.85 -10.83
N THR A 180 -8.11 -7.69 -9.79
CA THR A 180 -7.64 -7.36 -8.43
C THR A 180 -6.13 -7.08 -8.38
N ALA A 181 -5.35 -7.75 -9.23
CA ALA A 181 -3.91 -7.55 -9.34
C ALA A 181 -3.57 -6.12 -9.76
N SER A 182 -4.30 -5.59 -10.76
CA SER A 182 -4.11 -4.23 -11.25
C SER A 182 -4.44 -3.20 -10.17
N ALA A 183 -5.51 -3.38 -9.40
CA ALA A 183 -5.89 -2.46 -8.32
C ALA A 183 -4.81 -2.35 -7.23
N ILE A 184 -4.10 -3.45 -6.93
CA ILE A 184 -2.97 -3.43 -5.99
C ILE A 184 -1.78 -2.67 -6.58
N LEU A 185 -1.44 -2.95 -7.84
CA LEU A 185 -0.33 -2.28 -8.52
C LEU A 185 -0.59 -0.78 -8.72
N GLU A 186 -1.84 -0.37 -8.98
CA GLU A 186 -2.25 1.03 -9.03
C GLU A 186 -2.06 1.72 -7.68
N ALA A 187 -2.38 1.04 -6.57
CA ALA A 187 -2.12 1.57 -5.23
C ALA A 187 -0.61 1.72 -4.96
N HIS A 188 0.22 0.75 -5.38
CA HIS A 188 1.68 0.86 -5.27
C HIS A 188 2.23 2.01 -6.12
N ARG A 189 1.69 2.19 -7.34
CA ARG A 189 2.04 3.31 -8.21
C ARG A 189 1.69 4.65 -7.57
N SER A 190 0.47 4.79 -7.06
CA SER A 190 -0.01 5.97 -6.33
C SER A 190 0.94 6.34 -5.19
N LEU A 191 1.33 5.37 -4.35
CA LEU A 191 2.32 5.59 -3.28
C LEU A 191 3.71 5.98 -3.81
N ALA A 192 4.22 5.28 -4.82
CA ALA A 192 5.55 5.56 -5.37
C ALA A 192 5.64 6.94 -6.06
N THR A 193 4.52 7.49 -6.53
CA THR A 193 4.41 8.83 -7.11
C THR A 193 3.91 9.89 -6.12
N ASP A 194 3.63 9.52 -4.86
CA ASP A 194 2.99 10.40 -3.88
C ASP A 194 3.92 11.57 -3.50
N ALA A 195 3.38 12.79 -3.60
CA ALA A 195 4.13 14.01 -3.33
C ALA A 195 4.62 14.11 -1.87
N SER A 196 3.82 13.67 -0.90
CA SER A 196 4.19 13.69 0.52
C SER A 196 5.21 12.61 0.85
N LEU A 197 5.14 11.43 0.24
CA LEU A 197 6.20 10.43 0.34
C LEU A 197 7.53 11.01 -0.13
N ARG A 198 7.56 11.58 -1.35
CA ARG A 198 8.76 12.20 -1.92
C ARG A 198 9.30 13.32 -1.04
N GLN A 199 8.43 14.19 -0.53
CA GLN A 199 8.84 15.31 0.33
C GLN A 199 9.48 14.82 1.63
N HIS A 200 8.92 13.79 2.27
CA HIS A 200 9.47 13.24 3.50
C HIS A 200 10.83 12.55 3.27
N LEU A 201 10.97 11.81 2.15
CA LEU A 201 12.25 11.20 1.75
C LEU A 201 13.34 12.25 1.52
N LEU A 202 13.02 13.30 0.75
CA LEU A 202 13.94 14.41 0.50
C LEU A 202 14.31 15.17 1.77
N GLY A 203 13.34 15.40 2.66
CA GLY A 203 13.56 16.01 3.96
C GLY A 203 14.58 15.24 4.79
N GLY A 204 14.45 13.91 4.86
CA GLY A 204 15.41 13.03 5.52
C GLY A 204 16.83 13.17 4.95
N ILE A 205 16.96 13.12 3.62
CA ILE A 205 18.25 13.27 2.93
C ILE A 205 18.89 14.64 3.24
N LEU A 206 18.11 15.71 3.18
CA LEU A 206 18.59 17.07 3.49
C LEU A 206 19.03 17.23 4.95
N THR A 207 18.51 16.41 5.87
CA THR A 207 18.96 16.34 7.26
C THR A 207 20.18 15.43 7.49
N GLY A 208 20.74 14.86 6.42
CA GLY A 208 21.97 14.04 6.46
C GLY A 208 21.73 12.53 6.55
N LEU A 209 20.50 12.05 6.35
CA LEU A 209 20.22 10.61 6.24
C LEU A 209 20.66 10.08 4.86
N SER A 210 21.10 8.83 4.80
CA SER A 210 21.20 8.11 3.53
C SER A 210 19.81 7.83 2.95
N CYS A 211 19.71 7.50 1.66
CA CYS A 211 18.45 7.03 1.09
C CYS A 211 17.84 5.89 1.91
N ALA A 212 18.64 4.90 2.32
CA ALA A 212 18.15 3.78 3.10
C ALA A 212 17.53 4.21 4.44
N GLN A 213 18.22 5.09 5.18
CA GLN A 213 17.73 5.62 6.45
C GLN A 213 16.47 6.49 6.26
N ALA A 214 16.46 7.35 5.23
CA ALA A 214 15.31 8.17 4.90
C ALA A 214 14.09 7.33 4.51
N ILE A 215 14.29 6.22 3.79
CA ILE A 215 13.22 5.29 3.39
C ILE A 215 12.61 4.60 4.60
N VAL A 216 13.43 4.09 5.53
CA VAL A 216 12.95 3.46 6.76
C VAL A 216 12.17 4.48 7.60
N ALA A 217 12.75 5.65 7.86
CA ALA A 217 12.09 6.71 8.63
C ALA A 217 10.78 7.20 7.99
N THR A 218 10.72 7.25 6.67
CA THR A 218 9.50 7.61 5.93
C THR A 218 8.43 6.51 6.03
N GLY A 219 8.83 5.25 5.90
CA GLY A 219 7.94 4.10 6.13
C GLY A 219 7.33 4.16 7.52
N ASP A 220 8.15 4.38 8.55
CA ASP A 220 7.70 4.45 9.95
C ASP A 220 6.72 5.60 10.18
N HIS A 221 7.00 6.79 9.62
CA HIS A 221 6.15 7.96 9.73
C HIS A 221 4.72 7.68 9.23
N PHE A 222 4.58 7.19 7.98
CA PHE A 222 3.27 6.95 7.40
C PHE A 222 2.59 5.70 7.98
N CYS A 223 3.35 4.67 8.37
CA CYS A 223 2.80 3.51 9.08
C CYS A 223 2.25 3.89 10.47
N ALA A 224 2.93 4.80 11.19
CA ALA A 224 2.40 5.36 12.44
C ALA A 224 1.12 6.17 12.19
N GLN A 225 1.13 7.06 11.20
CA GLN A 225 -0.04 7.87 10.84
C GLN A 225 -1.27 7.00 10.51
N PHE A 226 -1.09 5.89 9.78
CA PHE A 226 -2.18 4.97 9.50
C PHE A 226 -2.68 4.22 10.72
N ARG A 227 -1.80 3.77 11.63
CA ARG A 227 -2.20 3.13 12.88
C ARG A 227 -3.02 4.08 13.76
N ASP A 228 -2.64 5.35 13.80
CA ASP A 228 -3.31 6.37 14.63
C ASP A 228 -4.63 6.89 14.05
N SER A 229 -4.93 6.57 12.79
CA SER A 229 -6.17 6.99 12.11
C SER A 229 -7.45 6.38 12.71
N GLY A 230 -7.34 5.25 13.42
CA GLY A 230 -8.47 4.51 13.99
C GLY A 230 -9.33 3.75 12.96
N ASN A 231 -8.93 3.73 11.68
CA ASN A 231 -9.66 3.06 10.61
C ASN A 231 -9.01 1.69 10.30
N SER A 232 -9.74 0.60 10.54
CA SER A 232 -9.24 -0.76 10.27
C SER A 232 -8.90 -0.99 8.80
N TYR A 233 -9.57 -0.29 7.87
CA TYR A 233 -9.28 -0.38 6.44
C TYR A 233 -7.91 0.21 6.07
N LEU A 234 -7.40 1.16 6.86
CA LEU A 234 -6.06 1.74 6.65
C LEU A 234 -4.92 0.83 7.13
N GLN A 235 -5.21 -0.17 7.98
CA GLN A 235 -4.20 -1.15 8.41
C GLN A 235 -3.74 -2.05 7.26
N GLU A 236 -4.61 -2.35 6.29
CA GLU A 236 -4.25 -3.18 5.13
C GLU A 236 -3.21 -2.48 4.23
N ARG A 237 -3.16 -1.14 4.25
CA ARG A 237 -2.23 -0.32 3.44
C ARG A 237 -0.88 -0.05 4.11
N VAL A 238 -0.76 -0.33 5.42
CA VAL A 238 0.56 -0.33 6.10
C VAL A 238 1.50 -1.30 5.39
N LEU A 239 0.98 -2.44 4.94
CA LEU A 239 1.75 -3.41 4.17
C LEU A 239 2.18 -2.86 2.81
N ASP A 240 1.34 -2.08 2.14
CA ASP A 240 1.67 -1.49 0.84
C ASP A 240 2.74 -0.39 0.95
N VAL A 241 2.70 0.45 1.98
CA VAL A 241 3.78 1.42 2.24
C VAL A 241 5.09 0.69 2.53
N ARG A 242 5.06 -0.32 3.39
CA ARG A 242 6.26 -1.15 3.68
C ARG A 242 6.79 -1.82 2.41
N ASP A 243 5.92 -2.33 1.56
CA ASP A 243 6.28 -2.96 0.28
C ASP A 243 6.92 -1.97 -0.69
N VAL A 244 6.35 -0.76 -0.83
CA VAL A 244 6.89 0.29 -1.70
C VAL A 244 8.24 0.78 -1.17
N CYS A 245 8.37 1.00 0.14
CA CYS A 245 9.64 1.35 0.78
C CYS A 245 10.69 0.27 0.55
N PHE A 246 10.34 -1.01 0.72
CA PHE A 246 11.27 -2.11 0.48
C PHE A 246 11.69 -2.19 -0.98
N GLN A 247 10.74 -2.14 -1.93
CA GLN A 247 11.05 -2.16 -3.36
C GLN A 247 11.95 -0.98 -3.75
N LEU A 248 11.75 0.20 -3.16
CA LEU A 248 12.61 1.36 -3.40
C LEU A 248 14.05 1.11 -2.93
N LEU A 249 14.26 0.46 -1.77
CA LEU A 249 15.60 0.03 -1.34
C LEU A 249 16.25 -0.89 -2.39
N GLN A 250 15.49 -1.80 -2.99
CA GLN A 250 15.99 -2.70 -4.02
C GLN A 250 16.37 -1.97 -5.31
N HIS A 251 15.58 -0.98 -5.73
CA HIS A 251 15.89 -0.19 -6.92
C HIS A 251 17.10 0.73 -6.73
N ILE A 252 17.38 1.18 -5.50
CA ILE A 252 18.53 2.05 -5.20
C ILE A 252 19.82 1.23 -5.00
N TYR A 253 19.77 0.15 -4.22
CA TYR A 253 20.97 -0.56 -3.77
C TYR A 253 21.11 -1.97 -4.35
N GLY A 254 20.09 -2.47 -5.07
CA GLY A 254 20.08 -3.78 -5.71
C GLY A 254 19.68 -4.93 -4.77
N GLU A 255 19.26 -6.04 -5.38
CA GLU A 255 18.83 -7.25 -4.67
C GLU A 255 19.97 -7.97 -3.95
N ALA A 256 21.24 -7.77 -4.37
CA ALA A 256 22.37 -8.32 -3.62
C ALA A 256 22.44 -7.73 -2.20
N ARG A 257 22.02 -6.47 -2.03
CA ARG A 257 21.99 -5.79 -0.75
C ARG A 257 20.68 -5.98 -0.01
N PHE A 258 19.56 -5.84 -0.73
CA PHE A 258 18.20 -6.03 -0.21
C PHE A 258 17.51 -7.15 -1.02
N PRO A 259 17.71 -8.42 -0.65
CA PRO A 259 17.26 -9.55 -1.46
C PRO A 259 15.76 -9.53 -1.68
N ALA A 260 15.29 -9.97 -2.86
CA ALA A 260 13.88 -10.27 -3.10
C ALA A 260 13.42 -11.49 -2.26
N PRO A 261 12.11 -11.69 -2.05
CA PRO A 261 11.61 -12.89 -1.41
C PRO A 261 12.13 -14.10 -2.17
N GLY A 262 12.72 -15.06 -1.45
CA GLY A 262 13.28 -16.25 -2.09
C GLY A 262 12.23 -16.98 -2.93
N GLN A 263 12.63 -17.52 -4.07
CA GLN A 263 11.77 -18.41 -4.85
C GLN A 263 11.65 -19.77 -4.16
N LEU A 264 10.44 -20.33 -4.14
CA LEU A 264 10.21 -21.70 -3.70
C LEU A 264 10.85 -22.66 -4.71
N ARG A 265 11.70 -23.57 -4.22
CA ARG A 265 12.42 -24.54 -5.05
C ARG A 265 11.72 -25.89 -5.17
N GLU A 266 10.79 -26.16 -4.27
CA GLU A 266 10.02 -27.40 -4.15
C GLU A 266 8.59 -27.08 -3.67
N ALA A 267 7.71 -28.08 -3.64
CA ALA A 267 6.36 -27.94 -3.12
C ALA A 267 6.40 -27.58 -1.62
N ALA A 268 5.77 -26.46 -1.26
CA ALA A 268 5.86 -25.90 0.07
C ALA A 268 4.51 -25.34 0.56
N ILE A 269 4.28 -25.44 1.87
CA ILE A 269 3.23 -24.74 2.60
C ILE A 269 3.90 -23.54 3.27
N CYS A 270 3.46 -22.34 2.94
CA CYS A 270 4.10 -21.09 3.37
C CYS A 270 3.41 -20.56 4.62
N LEU A 271 4.14 -20.48 5.73
CA LEU A 271 3.66 -19.84 6.96
C LEU A 271 4.25 -18.43 7.04
N ALA A 272 3.43 -17.40 7.24
CA ALA A 272 3.88 -16.03 7.38
C ALA A 272 2.97 -15.26 8.32
N ASP A 273 3.52 -14.35 9.13
CA ASP A 273 2.71 -13.47 9.95
C ASP A 273 1.86 -12.52 9.09
N GLU A 274 2.44 -12.02 8.01
CA GLU A 274 1.83 -11.10 7.06
C GLU A 274 2.30 -11.43 5.64
N LEU A 275 1.42 -11.23 4.66
CA LEU A 275 1.72 -11.43 3.25
C LEU A 275 1.57 -10.11 2.51
N THR A 276 2.68 -9.58 2.05
CA THR A 276 2.65 -8.42 1.17
C THR A 276 2.41 -8.86 -0.28
N PRO A 277 1.77 -8.02 -1.12
CA PRO A 277 1.57 -8.35 -2.52
C PRO A 277 2.86 -8.73 -3.24
N ALA A 278 3.95 -7.97 -3.05
CA ALA A 278 5.24 -8.27 -3.69
C ALA A 278 5.78 -9.65 -3.29
N SER A 279 5.55 -10.06 -2.04
CA SER A 279 5.92 -11.40 -1.56
C SER A 279 5.11 -12.48 -2.28
N PHE A 280 3.79 -12.32 -2.35
CA PHE A 280 2.89 -13.25 -3.05
C PHE A 280 3.23 -13.40 -4.53
N TRP A 281 3.46 -12.29 -5.25
CA TRP A 281 3.78 -12.29 -6.68
C TRP A 281 5.09 -13.00 -7.01
N ASN A 282 6.12 -12.81 -6.19
CA ASN A 282 7.43 -13.43 -6.42
C ASN A 282 7.39 -14.96 -6.33
N TRP A 283 6.43 -15.54 -5.61
CA TRP A 283 6.30 -16.99 -5.49
C TRP A 283 5.51 -17.64 -6.62
N ILE A 284 4.56 -16.92 -7.22
CA ILE A 284 3.65 -17.47 -8.25
C ILE A 284 4.33 -17.65 -9.62
N LYS A 285 5.39 -16.89 -9.92
CA LYS A 285 6.09 -16.89 -11.22
C LYS A 285 6.67 -18.24 -11.68
N ARG A 286 6.63 -19.31 -10.87
CA ARG A 286 6.99 -20.67 -11.31
C ARG A 286 6.18 -21.78 -10.66
N ILE A 287 4.88 -21.56 -10.45
CA ILE A 287 3.98 -22.62 -9.98
C ILE A 287 3.55 -23.46 -11.19
N SER A 288 4.21 -24.61 -11.38
CA SER A 288 3.59 -25.76 -12.03
C SER A 288 2.30 -26.10 -11.26
N LYS A 289 1.26 -26.58 -11.94
CA LYS A 289 -0.08 -26.87 -11.40
C LYS A 289 -0.14 -27.76 -10.13
N ASP A 290 1.00 -28.31 -9.69
CA ASP A 290 1.14 -29.20 -8.54
C ASP A 290 1.71 -28.52 -7.27
N CYS A 291 2.13 -27.24 -7.32
CA CYS A 291 2.63 -26.52 -6.14
C CYS A 291 1.55 -25.63 -5.51
N CYS A 292 0.92 -26.11 -4.44
CA CYS A 292 -0.10 -25.35 -3.71
C CYS A 292 0.53 -24.48 -2.61
N CYS A 293 0.56 -23.16 -2.80
CA CYS A 293 0.86 -22.22 -1.71
C CYS A 293 -0.39 -22.02 -0.84
N ALA A 294 -0.49 -22.74 0.27
CA ALA A 294 -1.40 -22.34 1.35
C ALA A 294 -0.66 -21.35 2.23
N ALA A 295 -1.23 -20.16 2.41
CA ALA A 295 -0.68 -19.14 3.28
C ALA A 295 -1.60 -18.98 4.49
N ALA A 296 -1.06 -19.24 5.69
CA ALA A 296 -1.78 -19.10 6.94
C ALA A 296 -1.21 -17.89 7.68
N ALA A 297 -2.03 -16.85 7.87
CA ALA A 297 -1.76 -15.85 8.89
C ALA A 297 -2.10 -16.48 10.25
N PRO A 298 -1.27 -16.32 11.29
CA PRO A 298 -1.63 -16.78 12.63
C PRO A 298 -2.92 -16.09 13.09
N PRO A 299 -3.79 -16.77 13.85
CA PRO A 299 -4.94 -16.10 14.47
C PRO A 299 -4.42 -14.92 15.29
N ARG A 300 -5.03 -13.73 15.11
CA ARG A 300 -4.82 -12.62 16.06
C ARG A 300 -5.25 -13.15 17.43
N ILE A 301 -4.29 -13.47 18.29
CA ILE A 301 -4.56 -13.82 19.68
C ILE A 301 -5.08 -12.54 20.33
N PRO A 302 -6.25 -12.57 21.00
CA PRO A 302 -6.86 -11.39 21.62
C PRO A 302 -5.97 -10.75 22.69
#